data_AF-A0A7Y2JQU2-F1
#
_entry.id   AF-A0A7Y2JQU2-F1
#
_cell.length_a   1.000
_cell.length_b   1.000
_cell.length_c   1.000
_cell.angle_alpha   90.00
_cell.angle_beta   90.00
_cell.angle_gamma   90.00
#
_symmetry.space_group_name_H-M   'P 1'
#
loop_
_entity.id
_entity.type
_entity.pdbx_description
1 polymer ?
#
loop_
_entity_poly.entity_id
_entity_poly.type
_entity_poly.pdbx_seq_one_letter_code
_entity_poly.pdbx_strand_id
1 'polypeptide(L)' 'MTLTWWEGLLLGLVQGLSEFLPISSSGHLVVAEGLLGYRSPGVAFEVLLH' A
#
# COMPACT_ATOMS: atom_id res chain seq x y z
N MET A 1 7.61 11.93 4.38
CA MET A 1 7.16 11.41 5.69
C MET A 1 7.72 10.01 5.83
N THR A 2 8.22 9.63 7.00
CA THR A 2 8.74 8.28 7.27
C THR A 2 7.58 7.32 7.50
N LEU A 3 7.63 6.11 6.94
CA LEU A 3 6.62 5.08 7.18
C LEU A 3 6.73 4.57 8.61
N THR A 4 5.66 4.70 9.39
CA THR A 4 5.54 4.07 10.69
C THR A 4 5.13 2.61 10.55
N TRP A 5 5.46 1.80 11.56
CA TRP A 5 5.12 0.38 11.64
C TRP A 5 3.61 0.13 11.49
N TRP A 6 2.78 1.04 12.02
CA TRP A 6 1.32 0.95 11.91
C TRP A 6 0.81 1.25 10.50
N GLU A 7 1.36 2.27 9.85
CA GLU A 7 1.04 2.58 8.45
C GLU A 7 1.49 1.44 7.54
N GLY A 8 2.68 0.86 7.79
CA GLY A 8 3.17 -0.29 7.04
C GLY A 8 2.25 -1.52 7.19
N LEU A 9 1.74 -1.78 8.39
CA LEU A 9 0.78 -2.86 8.63
C LEU A 9 -0.55 -2.62 7.90
N LEU A 10 -1.06 -1.38 7.91
CA LEU A 10 -2.28 -1.02 7.19
C LEU A 10 -2.10 -1.16 5.66
N LEU A 11 -1.00 -0.65 5.11
CA LEU A 11 -0.70 -0.76 3.67
C LEU A 11 -0.52 -2.22 3.24
N GLY A 12 0.15 -3.04 4.06
CA GLY A 12 0.26 -4.49 3.81
C GLY A 12 -1.09 -5.22 3.84
N LEU A 13 -1.99 -4.84 4.75
CA LEU A 13 -3.36 -5.38 4.76
C LEU A 13 -4.16 -4.96 3.53
N VAL A 14 -4.06 -3.68 3.11
CA VAL A 14 -4.73 -3.19 1.91
C VAL A 14 -4.26 -3.94 0.68
N GLN A 15 -2.93 -4.08 0.49
CA GLN A 15 -2.36 -4.84 -0.61
C GLN A 15 -2.84 -6.30 -0.56
N GLY A 16 -2.59 -6.97 0.57
CA GLY A 16 -2.89 -8.39 0.72
C GLY A 16 -4.36 -8.70 0.50
N LEU A 17 -5.29 -7.87 0.96
CA LEU A 17 -6.72 -8.09 0.73
C LEU A 17 -7.14 -7.78 -0.72
N SER A 18 -6.68 -6.66 -1.27
CA SER A 18 -7.08 -6.22 -2.61
C SER A 18 -6.50 -7.06 -3.73
N GLU A 19 -5.42 -7.80 -3.48
CA GLU A 19 -4.76 -8.61 -4.49
C GLU A 19 -5.49 -9.92 -4.82
N PHE A 20 -6.18 -10.51 -3.85
CA PHE A 20 -7.05 -11.66 -4.10
C PHE A 20 -8.39 -11.28 -4.75
N LEU A 21 -8.66 -9.98 -4.85
CA LEU A 21 -9.88 -9.43 -5.45
C LEU A 21 -9.54 -8.87 -6.83
N PRO A 22 -10.35 -9.09 -7.88
CA PRO A 22 -10.11 -8.53 -9.21
C PRO A 22 -10.49 -7.04 -9.30
N ILE A 23 -9.90 -6.20 -8.43
CA ILE A 23 -10.27 -4.79 -8.21
C ILE A 23 -9.08 -3.81 -8.33
N SER A 24 -7.92 -4.26 -8.83
CA SER A 24 -6.65 -3.50 -8.88
C SER A 24 -6.08 -3.17 -7.50
N SER A 25 -5.10 -3.96 -7.04
CA SER A 25 -4.43 -3.76 -5.75
C SER A 25 -3.59 -2.48 -5.73
N SER A 26 -2.85 -2.21 -6.82
CA SER A 26 -2.03 -1.00 -6.98
C SER A 26 -2.82 0.30 -6.81
N GLY A 27 -4.04 0.36 -7.35
CA GLY A 27 -4.92 1.51 -7.21
C GLY A 27 -5.36 1.75 -5.76
N HIS A 28 -5.71 0.68 -5.05
CA HIS A 28 -6.09 0.76 -3.64
C HIS A 28 -4.91 1.16 -2.76
N LEU A 29 -3.72 0.64 -3.05
CA LEU A 29 -2.49 1.00 -2.34
C LEU A 29 -2.18 2.50 -2.49
N VAL A 30 -2.20 3.04 -3.72
CA VAL A 30 -1.96 4.48 -3.97
C VAL A 30 -2.97 5.37 -3.23
N VAL A 31 -4.25 4.97 -3.19
CA VAL A 31 -5.28 5.71 -2.44
C VAL A 31 -4.98 5.66 -0.94
N ALA A 32 -4.64 4.49 -0.39
CA ALA A 32 -4.32 4.32 1.02
C ALA A 32 -3.07 5.13 1.42
N GLU A 33 -2.02 5.13 0.60
CA GLU A 33 -0.82 5.96 0.81
C GLU A 33 -1.18 7.46 0.85
N GLY A 34 -1.99 7.92 -0.09
CA GLY A 34 -2.47 9.30 -0.14
C GLY A 34 -3.28 9.71 1.09
N LEU A 35 -4.12 8.82 1.61
CA LEU A 35 -4.89 9.05 2.85
C LEU A 35 -4.00 9.11 4.09
N LEU A 36 -2.90 8.35 4.12
CA LEU A 36 -1.92 8.34 5.20
C LEU A 36 -0.86 9.45 5.06
N GLY A 37 -0.89 10.25 3.99
CA GLY A 37 0.14 11.24 3.70
C GLY A 37 1.52 10.63 3.37
N TYR A 38 1.57 9.31 3.16
CA TYR A 38 2.77 8.60 2.74
C TYR A 38 2.90 8.67 1.22
N ARG A 39 4.13 8.79 0.73
CA ARG A 39 4.44 8.60 -0.68
C ARG A 39 5.50 7.51 -0.76
N SER A 40 5.13 6.37 -1.35
CA SER A 40 6.10 5.34 -1.63
C SER A 40 7.23 5.88 -2.52
N PRO A 41 8.49 5.46 -2.30
CA PRO A 41 9.63 5.80 -3.15
C PRO A 41 9.59 5.15 -4.56
N GLY A 42 8.47 4.57 -4.98
CA GLY A 42 8.25 4.01 -6.31
C GLY A 42 7.60 2.62 -6.26
N VAL A 43 7.65 1.90 -7.38
CA VAL A 43 7.02 0.56 -7.51
C VAL A 43 7.68 -0.49 -6.60
N ALA A 44 8.90 -0.24 -6.10
CA ALA A 44 9.63 -1.19 -5.26
C ALA A 44 8.87 -1.58 -3.98
N PHE A 45 8.15 -0.64 -3.37
CA PHE A 45 7.37 -0.93 -2.15
C PHE A 45 6.16 -1.81 -2.44
N GLU A 46 5.46 -1.56 -3.54
CA GLU A 46 4.33 -2.38 -4.00
C GLU A 46 4.78 -3.81 -4.30
N VAL A 47 5.91 -3.98 -4.99
CA VAL A 47 6.50 -5.30 -5.29
C VAL A 47 6.93 -6.06 -4.04
N LEU A 48 7.30 -5.36 -2.96
CA LEU A 48 7.64 -6.00 -1.68
C LEU A 48 6.40 -6.46 -0.90
N LEU A 49 5.23 -5.85 -1.16
CA LEU A 49 3.97 -6.21 -0.49
C LEU A 49 3.18 -7.29 -1.25
N HIS A 50 3.44 -7.46 -2.54
CA HIS A 50 2.93 -8.53 -3.41
C HIS A 50 3.47 -9.90 -2.97
#